data_AF-A0A2J6I5G3-F1
#
_entry.id   AF-A0A2J6I5G3-F1
#
_cell.length_a   1.000
_cell.length_b   1.000
_cell.length_c   1.000
_cell.angle_alpha   90.00
_cell.angle_beta   90.00
_cell.angle_gamma   90.00
#
_symmetry.space_group_name_H-M   'P 1'
#
loop_
_entity.id
_entity.type
_entity.pdbx_description
1 polymer ?
#
loop_
_entity_poly.entity_id
_entity_poly.type
_entity_poly.pdbx_seq_one_letter_code
_entity_poly.pdbx_strand_id
1 'polypeptide(L)'
;MFLNANSKIYIAGTYVIYDHSFDSSIAFLDVRTATNLSLGAGYNFKNKLSADITYGFAREMLSNYAYYVSSYKTITLSIAYNTDIIHIMKKGLK
;
A
#
# COMPACT_ATOMS: atom_id res chain seq x y z
N MET A 1 -9.47 11.50 -11.58
CA MET A 1 -10.42 12.59 -11.84
C MET A 1 -10.02 13.81 -11.02
N PHE A 2 -9.72 14.94 -11.69
CA PHE A 2 -9.45 16.19 -11.00
C PHE A 2 -10.78 16.85 -10.62
N LEU A 3 -10.93 17.21 -9.34
CA LEU A 3 -12.08 17.98 -8.85
C LEU A 3 -11.83 19.48 -9.01
N ASN A 4 -10.56 19.89 -8.88
CA ASN A 4 -10.07 21.23 -9.18
C ASN A 4 -8.55 21.16 -9.45
N ALA A 5 -7.89 22.31 -9.59
CA ALA A 5 -6.46 22.40 -9.89
C ALA A 5 -5.57 21.67 -8.86
N ASN A 6 -6.00 21.57 -7.60
CA ASN A 6 -5.17 21.08 -6.49
C ASN A 6 -5.80 19.88 -5.75
N SER A 7 -6.95 19.37 -6.18
CA SER A 7 -7.59 18.22 -5.55
C SER A 7 -8.07 17.22 -6.59
N LYS A 8 -7.87 15.93 -6.30
CA LYS A 8 -8.21 14.83 -7.21
C LYS A 8 -8.68 13.60 -6.45
N ILE A 9 -9.61 12.88 -7.05
CA ILE A 9 -9.91 11.49 -6.70
C ILE A 9 -9.22 10.60 -7.72
N TYR A 10 -8.70 9.46 -7.28
CA TYR A 10 -8.09 8.48 -8.15
C TYR A 10 -8.42 7.06 -7.73
N ILE A 11 -8.28 6.15 -8.68
CA ILE A 11 -8.24 4.72 -8.44
C ILE A 11 -6.81 4.25 -8.70
N ALA A 12 -6.37 3.27 -7.93
CA ALA A 12 -5.04 2.69 -8.03
C ALA A 12 -5.17 1.17 -8.06
N GLY A 13 -4.28 0.53 -8.81
CA GLY A 13 -4.15 -0.92 -8.83
C GLY A 13 -2.68 -1.29 -8.74
N THR A 14 -2.39 -2.31 -7.94
CA THR A 14 -1.03 -2.83 -7.75
C THR A 14 -1.06 -4.32 -7.99
N TYR A 15 -0.14 -4.78 -8.84
CA TYR A 15 0.06 -6.19 -9.12
C TYR A 15 1.50 -6.54 -8.82
N VAL A 16 1.69 -7.44 -7.88
CA VAL A 16 3.01 -7.90 -7.46
C VAL A 16 3.49 -8.96 -8.45
N ILE A 17 4.46 -8.57 -9.29
CA ILE A 17 5.12 -9.46 -10.27
C ILE A 17 6.25 -10.28 -9.66
N TYR A 18 6.87 -9.77 -8.59
CA TYR A 18 7.99 -10.40 -7.89
C TYR A 18 8.05 -9.85 -6.46
N ASP A 19 8.11 -10.74 -5.47
CA ASP A 19 8.58 -10.43 -4.12
C ASP A 19 9.85 -11.21 -3.84
N HIS A 20 10.82 -10.52 -3.27
CA HIS A 20 12.00 -11.12 -2.70
C HIS A 20 11.73 -11.45 -1.23
N SER A 21 11.71 -12.73 -0.88
CA SER A 21 11.67 -13.16 0.52
C SER A 21 13.08 -13.04 1.12
N PHE A 22 13.30 -12.08 2.00
CA PHE A 22 14.43 -12.11 2.93
C PHE A 22 14.10 -13.12 4.02
N ASP A 23 14.94 -14.13 4.28
CA ASP A 23 14.77 -15.22 5.28
C ASP A 23 13.59 -15.02 6.24
N SER A 24 12.39 -15.39 5.80
CA SER A 24 11.13 -15.15 6.49
C SER A 24 10.52 -16.49 6.87
N SER A 25 10.57 -16.85 8.15
CA SER A 25 9.91 -18.04 8.68
C SER A 25 8.69 -17.66 9.51
N ILE A 26 7.57 -18.34 9.27
CA ILE A 26 6.45 -18.37 10.22
C ILE A 26 6.48 -19.75 10.88
N ALA A 27 6.90 -19.77 12.14
CA ALA A 27 7.20 -20.99 12.90
C ALA A 27 8.25 -21.88 12.19
N PHE A 28 7.80 -22.87 11.40
CA PHE A 28 8.62 -23.87 10.68
C PHE A 28 8.35 -23.89 9.17
N LEU A 29 7.56 -22.95 8.66
CA LEU A 29 7.12 -22.93 7.27
C LEU A 29 7.82 -21.82 6.49
N ASP A 30 8.43 -22.21 5.37
CA ASP A 30 9.00 -21.28 4.39
C ASP A 30 7.87 -20.56 3.64
N VAL A 31 7.86 -19.24 3.75
CA VAL A 31 6.88 -18.38 3.08
C VAL A 31 7.37 -18.08 1.66
N ARG A 32 6.71 -18.68 0.66
CA ARG A 32 7.01 -18.42 -0.75
C ARG A 32 6.11 -17.34 -1.31
N THR A 33 6.70 -16.48 -2.12
CA THR A 33 6.03 -15.42 -2.88
C THR A 33 4.93 -15.99 -3.79
N ALA A 34 3.68 -15.56 -3.56
CA ALA A 34 2.58 -15.71 -4.51
C ALA A 34 2.22 -14.37 -5.16
N THR A 35 1.65 -14.39 -6.37
CA THR A 35 1.11 -13.18 -7.02
C THR A 35 0.07 -12.52 -6.11
N ASN A 36 0.13 -11.20 -5.99
CA ASN A 36 -0.82 -10.44 -5.17
C ASN A 36 -1.41 -9.29 -6.00
N LEU A 37 -2.72 -9.12 -5.94
CA LEU A 37 -3.45 -8.05 -6.59
C LEU A 37 -4.10 -7.19 -5.50
N SER A 38 -3.98 -5.87 -5.65
CA SER A 38 -4.70 -4.93 -4.81
C SER A 38 -5.31 -3.81 -5.65
N LEU A 39 -6.49 -3.36 -5.23
CA LEU A 39 -7.20 -2.24 -5.82
C LEU A 39 -7.54 -1.23 -4.74
N GLY A 40 -7.39 0.05 -5.05
CA GLY A 40 -7.66 1.13 -4.11
C GLY A 40 -8.28 2.34 -4.77
N ALA A 41 -8.80 3.21 -3.92
CA ALA A 41 -9.28 4.52 -4.28
C ALA A 41 -8.77 5.54 -3.26
N GLY A 42 -8.43 6.72 -3.76
CA GLY A 42 -7.80 7.75 -2.95
C GLY A 42 -8.32 9.14 -3.26
N TYR A 43 -8.15 10.01 -2.28
CA TYR A 43 -8.43 11.43 -2.37
C TYR A 43 -7.20 12.23 -1.98
N ASN A 44 -6.78 13.12 -2.87
CA ASN A 44 -5.77 14.12 -2.59
C ASN A 44 -6.44 15.49 -2.44
N PHE A 45 -6.22 16.11 -1.28
CA PHE A 45 -6.70 17.42 -0.91
C PHE A 45 -5.58 18.46 -0.99
N LYS A 46 -5.75 19.44 -1.87
CA LYS A 46 -4.88 20.61 -2.01
C LYS A 46 -3.40 20.26 -2.19
N ASN A 47 -3.07 19.12 -2.81
CA ASN A 47 -1.71 18.58 -2.92
C ASN A 47 -0.95 18.44 -1.58
N LYS A 48 -1.67 18.50 -0.44
CA LYS A 48 -1.09 18.49 0.91
C LYS A 48 -1.47 17.29 1.73
N LEU A 49 -2.74 16.91 1.73
CA LEU A 49 -3.23 15.76 2.50
C LEU A 49 -3.79 14.73 1.52
N SER A 50 -3.41 13.47 1.67
CA SER A 50 -3.99 12.38 0.90
C SER A 50 -4.50 11.30 1.84
N ALA A 51 -5.62 10.70 1.46
CA ALA A 51 -6.19 9.55 2.13
C ALA A 51 -6.52 8.49 1.08
N ASP A 52 -6.16 7.24 1.37
CA ASP A 52 -6.30 6.11 0.46
C ASP A 52 -6.90 4.92 1.18
N ILE A 53 -7.86 4.27 0.54
CA ILE A 53 -8.33 2.95 0.94
C ILE A 53 -7.96 1.94 -0.13
N THR A 54 -7.30 0.86 0.28
CA THR A 54 -6.85 -0.21 -0.62
C THR A 54 -7.33 -1.55 -0.11
N TYR A 55 -7.91 -2.35 -1.00
CA TYR A 55 -8.28 -3.74 -0.77
C TYR A 55 -7.28 -4.66 -1.48
N GLY A 56 -6.57 -5.48 -0.71
CA GLY A 56 -5.76 -6.58 -1.21
C GLY A 56 -6.57 -7.85 -1.32
N PHE A 57 -6.63 -8.41 -2.53
CA PHE A 57 -7.29 -9.68 -2.80
C PHE A 57 -6.52 -10.83 -2.13
N ALA A 58 -7.22 -11.95 -1.99
CA ALA A 58 -6.68 -13.13 -1.32
C ALA A 58 -5.34 -13.56 -1.93
N ARG A 59 -4.31 -13.64 -1.09
CA ARG A 59 -3.01 -14.21 -1.42
C ARG A 59 -2.81 -15.51 -0.65
N GLU A 60 -2.42 -16.58 -1.34
CA GLU A 60 -1.94 -17.79 -0.68
C GLU A 60 -0.47 -17.61 -0.28
N MET A 61 -0.18 -17.67 1.01
CA MET A 61 1.19 -17.44 1.51
C MET A 61 1.93 -18.74 1.87
N LEU A 62 1.24 -19.90 1.77
CA LEU A 62 1.72 -21.21 2.22
C LEU A 62 1.55 -22.32 1.15
N SER A 63 1.51 -21.97 -0.13
CA SER A 63 1.16 -22.91 -1.22
C SER A 63 2.07 -24.15 -1.35
N ASN A 64 3.24 -24.17 -0.72
CA ASN A 64 4.11 -25.34 -0.64
C ASN A 64 3.62 -26.41 0.35
N TYR A 65 2.67 -26.10 1.23
CA TYR A 65 2.18 -26.99 2.26
C TYR A 65 0.74 -27.39 1.92
N ALA A 66 0.59 -28.55 1.27
CA ALA A 66 -0.68 -29.05 0.74
C ALA A 66 -1.82 -29.15 1.77
N TYR A 67 -1.50 -29.20 3.05
CA TYR A 67 -2.45 -29.29 4.16
C TYR A 67 -2.74 -27.96 4.87
N TYR A 68 -2.06 -26.86 4.50
CA TYR A 68 -2.21 -25.54 5.12
C TYR A 68 -2.61 -24.49 4.09
N VAL A 69 -3.92 -24.34 3.87
CA VAL A 69 -4.47 -23.25 3.07
C VAL A 69 -4.61 -22.02 3.96
N SER A 70 -3.80 -20.99 3.72
CA SER A 70 -3.95 -19.68 4.37
C SER A 70 -4.24 -18.62 3.31
N SER A 71 -5.48 -18.15 3.30
CA SER A 71 -5.97 -17.10 2.41
C SER A 71 -6.03 -15.78 3.18
N TYR A 72 -5.13 -14.86 2.88
CA TYR A 72 -5.07 -13.56 3.57
C TYR A 72 -5.63 -12.45 2.68
N LYS A 73 -6.64 -11.73 3.19
CA LYS A 73 -7.25 -10.55 2.55
C LYS A 73 -6.92 -9.33 3.40
N THR A 74 -6.65 -8.20 2.77
CA THR A 74 -6.24 -6.98 3.47
C THR A 74 -7.11 -5.80 3.10
N ILE A 75 -7.39 -4.95 4.10
CA ILE A 75 -7.88 -3.60 3.89
C ILE A 75 -6.86 -2.67 4.53
N THR A 76 -6.39 -1.70 3.76
CA THR A 76 -5.41 -0.71 4.20
C THR A 76 -6.00 0.67 4.09
N LEU A 77 -5.93 1.43 5.17
CA LEU A 77 -6.14 2.87 5.18
C LEU A 77 -4.79 3.56 5.27
N SER A 78 -4.49 4.46 4.34
CA SER A 78 -3.25 5.24 4.35
C SER A 78 -3.55 6.72 4.38
N ILE A 79 -2.78 7.46 5.17
CA ILE A 79 -2.86 8.92 5.27
C ILE A 79 -1.47 9.47 5.01
N ALA A 80 -1.35 10.41 4.07
CA ALA A 80 -0.09 11.04 3.70
C ALA A 80 -0.20 12.56 3.79
N TYR A 81 0.82 13.21 4.34
CA TYR A 81 0.91 14.66 4.40
C TYR A 81 2.19 15.14 3.72
N ASN A 82 2.05 16.09 2.80
CA ASN A 82 3.16 16.68 2.05
C ASN A 82 3.57 18.03 2.66
N THR A 83 4.85 18.16 2.98
CA THR A 83 5.46 19.39 3.50
C THR A 83 6.36 20.04 2.47
N ASP A 84 6.12 21.32 2.20
CA ASP A 84 7.05 22.11 1.39
C ASP A 84 8.34 22.34 2.19
N ILE A 85 9.48 21.88 1.67
CA ILE A 85 10.82 22.03 2.28
C ILE A 85 11.13 23.52 2.55
N ILE A 86 10.65 24.42 1.70
CA ILE A 86 10.80 25.88 1.85
C ILE A 86 10.09 26.40 3.12
N HIS A 87 8.97 25.78 3.53
CA HIS A 87 8.25 26.16 4.74
C HIS A 87 9.00 25.73 6.02
N ILE A 88 9.69 24.59 5.98
CA ILE A 88 10.53 24.11 7.09
C ILE A 88 11.74 25.03 7.28
N MET A 89 12.43 25.38 6.19
CA MET A 89 13.62 26.25 6.26
C MET A 89 13.28 27.66 6.81
N LYS A 90 12.11 28.22 6.50
CA LYS A 90 11.67 29.52 7.05
C LYS A 90 11.30 29.49 8.54
N LYS A 91 10.92 28.32 9.09
CA LYS A 91 10.59 28.18 10.51
C LYS A 91 11.82 27.89 11.39
N GLY A 92 12.88 27.30 10.84
CA GLY A 92 14.14 27.05 11.56
C GLY A 92 15.10 28.25 11.62
N LEU A 93 14.76 29.36 10.97
CA LEU A 93 15.54 30.62 10.94
C LEU A 93 14.95 31.71 11.86
N LYS A 94 14.09 31.35 12.82
CA LYS A 94 13.60 32.24 13.87
C LYS A 94 14.08 31.79 15.23
#